data_AF-W2RND5-F1
#
_entry.id   AF-W2RND5-F1
#
_cell.length_a   1.000
_cell.length_b   1.000
_cell.length_c   1.000
_cell.angle_alpha   90.00
_cell.angle_beta   90.00
_cell.angle_gamma   90.00
#
_symmetry.space_group_name_H-M   'P 1'
#
loop_
_entity.id
_entity.type
_entity.pdbx_description
1 polymer ?
#
loop_
_entity_poly.entity_id
_entity_poly.type
_entity_poly.pdbx_seq_one_letter_code
_entity_poly.pdbx_strand_id
1 'polypeptide(L)'
;MSTTNTPYNWSIHAIPAAYMLAFPPYLYQFAKGMAASNYTATNIVPRTNLESLKTKLDTRTWQKLARARGAHLNALEGFPLFAAAMIAGNYARLDVKEMNFLAADYLAARVVYTGLYMTVKSEAASYLRTGAYAWSLAIPLYVLWKAGNRLAEQV
;
A
#
# COMPACT_ATOMS: atom_id res chain seq x y z
N MET A 1 -38.93 12.93 -16.18
CA MET A 1 -38.28 12.61 -14.90
C MET A 1 -36.88 12.10 -15.21
N SER A 2 -35.84 12.89 -14.90
CA SER A 2 -34.46 12.45 -15.09
C SER A 2 -34.05 11.64 -13.87
N THR A 3 -33.94 10.31 -14.01
CA THR A 3 -33.40 9.45 -12.95
C THR A 3 -31.91 9.71 -12.87
N THR A 4 -31.48 10.62 -11.99
CA THR A 4 -30.05 10.83 -11.72
C THR A 4 -29.53 9.59 -11.00
N ASN A 5 -28.93 8.68 -11.78
CA ASN A 5 -28.31 7.47 -11.26
C ASN A 5 -27.11 7.90 -10.41
N THR A 6 -27.31 7.96 -9.09
CA THR A 6 -26.25 8.36 -8.16
C THR A 6 -25.22 7.23 -8.11
N PRO A 7 -23.94 7.50 -8.44
CA PRO A 7 -22.94 6.44 -8.49
C PRO A 7 -22.75 5.81 -7.12
N TYR A 8 -22.60 4.48 -7.09
CA TYR A 8 -22.34 3.75 -5.85
C TYR A 8 -20.98 4.13 -5.27
N ASN A 9 -20.95 4.60 -4.02
CA ASN A 9 -19.72 5.00 -3.36
C ASN A 9 -19.03 3.79 -2.73
N TRP A 10 -17.91 3.36 -3.31
CA TRP A 10 -17.12 2.24 -2.80
C TRP A 10 -15.79 2.67 -2.18
N SER A 11 -15.50 3.98 -2.13
CA SER A 11 -14.23 4.50 -1.57
C SER A 11 -13.93 4.03 -0.14
N ILE A 12 -14.94 3.83 0.72
CA ILE A 12 -14.75 3.23 2.05
C ILE A 12 -14.38 1.73 1.97
N HIS A 13 -14.93 0.99 1.02
CA HIS A 13 -14.55 -0.41 0.78
C HIS A 13 -13.11 -0.54 0.25
N ALA A 14 -12.53 0.55 -0.28
CA ALA A 14 -11.13 0.57 -0.67
C ALA A 14 -10.19 0.51 0.55
N ILE A 15 -10.64 0.88 1.75
CA ILE A 15 -9.85 0.81 2.98
C ILE A 15 -9.41 -0.64 3.28
N PRO A 16 -10.31 -1.63 3.45
CA PRO A 16 -9.88 -3.00 3.63
C PRO A 16 -9.10 -3.54 2.42
N ALA A 17 -9.45 -3.14 1.20
CA ALA A 17 -8.68 -3.52 0.01
C ALA A 17 -7.21 -3.05 0.06
N ALA A 18 -6.98 -1.80 0.45
CA ALA A 18 -5.64 -1.22 0.60
C ALA A 18 -4.84 -1.92 1.70
N TYR A 19 -5.48 -2.25 2.83
CA TYR A 19 -4.83 -3.03 3.89
C TYR A 19 -4.42 -4.43 3.39
N MET A 20 -5.29 -5.09 2.62
CA MET A 20 -5.02 -6.41 2.05
C MET A 20 -3.86 -6.40 1.05
N LEU A 21 -3.61 -5.29 0.33
CA LEU A 21 -2.46 -5.14 -0.56
C LEU A 21 -1.10 -5.20 0.17
N ALA A 22 -1.06 -5.04 1.50
CA ALA A 22 0.17 -5.22 2.27
C ALA A 22 0.59 -6.71 2.40
N PHE A 23 -0.33 -7.66 2.23
CA PHE A 23 -0.08 -9.08 2.54
C PHE A 23 0.69 -9.85 1.45
N PRO A 24 0.49 -9.65 0.14
CA PRO A 24 1.20 -10.45 -0.86
C PRO A 24 2.73 -10.46 -0.71
N PRO A 25 3.42 -9.33 -0.45
CA PRO A 25 4.86 -9.33 -0.19
C PRO A 25 5.23 -10.10 1.08
N TYR A 26 4.42 -9.98 2.15
CA TYR A 26 4.61 -10.74 3.39
C TYR A 26 4.44 -12.24 3.18
N LEU A 27 3.39 -12.67 2.48
CA LEU A 27 3.15 -14.09 2.17
C LEU A 27 4.29 -14.67 1.32
N TYR A 28 4.77 -13.92 0.33
CA TYR A 28 5.95 -14.29 -0.44
C TYR A 28 7.18 -14.44 0.46
N GLN A 29 7.44 -13.46 1.31
CA GLN A 29 8.58 -13.46 2.25
C GLN A 29 8.52 -14.63 3.22
N PHE A 30 7.34 -14.93 3.76
CA PHE A 30 7.12 -16.03 4.69
C PHE A 30 7.31 -17.38 3.99
N ALA A 31 6.61 -17.64 2.89
CA ALA A 31 6.68 -18.92 2.18
C ALA A 31 8.09 -19.23 1.67
N LYS A 32 8.75 -18.24 1.04
CA LYS A 32 10.13 -18.42 0.55
C LYS A 32 11.14 -18.48 1.69
N GLY A 33 10.93 -17.73 2.78
CA GLY A 33 11.76 -17.81 3.99
C GLY A 33 11.68 -19.19 4.65
N MET A 34 10.49 -19.77 4.78
CA MET A 34 10.29 -21.13 5.29
C MET A 34 11.03 -22.15 4.44
N ALA A 35 10.83 -22.13 3.12
CA ALA A 35 11.49 -23.05 2.20
C ALA A 35 13.02 -22.92 2.23
N ALA A 36 13.54 -21.69 2.21
CA ALA A 36 14.98 -21.44 2.20
C ALA A 36 15.68 -21.76 3.54
N SER A 37 14.91 -21.82 4.63
CA SER A 37 15.43 -22.05 5.98
C SER A 37 15.18 -23.46 6.51
N ASN A 38 14.74 -24.40 5.66
CA ASN A 38 14.29 -25.74 6.06
C ASN A 38 13.26 -25.69 7.19
N TYR A 39 12.28 -24.79 7.07
CA TYR A 39 11.16 -24.62 8.00
C TYR A 39 11.59 -24.27 9.44
N THR A 40 12.71 -23.57 9.61
CA THR A 40 13.21 -23.16 10.94
C THR A 40 12.62 -21.86 11.47
N ALA A 41 11.87 -21.10 10.67
CA ALA A 41 11.21 -19.88 11.11
C ALA A 41 10.02 -20.19 12.06
N THR A 42 9.89 -19.38 13.10
CA THR A 42 8.91 -19.59 14.19
C THR A 42 7.91 -18.43 14.28
N ASN A 43 6.69 -18.72 14.74
CA ASN A 43 5.68 -17.71 15.04
C ASN A 43 5.81 -17.13 16.46
N ILE A 44 6.82 -17.55 17.24
CA ILE A 44 7.10 -16.96 18.55
C ILE A 44 7.63 -15.52 18.39
N VAL A 45 8.51 -15.29 17.41
CA VAL A 45 9.09 -13.98 17.10
C VAL A 45 9.08 -13.72 15.59
N PRO A 46 7.90 -13.65 14.94
CA PRO A 46 7.78 -13.67 13.48
C PRO A 46 8.46 -12.47 12.81
N ARG A 47 8.57 -11.35 13.53
CA ARG A 47 9.22 -10.14 13.05
C ARG A 47 10.75 -10.27 13.00
N THR A 48 11.40 -11.14 13.76
CA THR A 48 12.88 -11.28 13.72
C THR A 48 13.35 -12.43 12.83
N ASN A 49 12.44 -13.28 12.35
CA ASN A 49 12.77 -14.43 11.49
C ASN A 49 13.70 -14.04 10.34
N LEU A 50 13.44 -12.97 9.60
CA LEU A 50 14.29 -12.57 8.47
C LEU A 50 15.74 -12.26 8.88
N GLU A 51 15.95 -11.58 10.02
CA GLU A 51 17.30 -11.25 10.50
C GLU A 51 18.05 -12.50 10.93
N SER A 52 17.35 -13.45 11.57
CA SER A 52 17.93 -14.74 11.97
C SER A 52 18.42 -15.60 10.79
N LEU A 53 17.96 -15.30 9.57
CA LEU A 53 18.31 -16.01 8.34
C LEU A 53 19.46 -15.35 7.57
N LYS A 54 19.92 -14.16 7.98
CA LYS A 54 20.94 -13.40 7.23
C LYS A 54 22.26 -14.14 7.07
N THR A 55 22.69 -14.87 8.09
CA THR A 55 23.92 -15.67 8.06
C THR A 55 23.71 -17.08 7.51
N LYS A 56 22.46 -17.50 7.31
CA LYS A 56 22.09 -18.86 6.88
C LYS A 56 21.75 -18.94 5.39
N LEU A 57 21.38 -17.83 4.78
CA LEU A 57 20.97 -17.75 3.38
C LEU A 57 22.04 -17.09 2.52
N ASP A 58 22.06 -17.44 1.24
CA ASP A 58 22.84 -16.67 0.26
C ASP A 58 22.34 -15.22 0.18
N THR A 59 23.26 -14.29 -0.08
CA THR A 59 22.99 -12.85 -0.12
C THR A 59 21.84 -12.49 -1.04
N ARG A 60 21.72 -13.16 -2.20
CA ARG A 60 20.70 -12.85 -3.20
C ARG A 60 19.31 -13.27 -2.72
N THR A 61 19.18 -14.43 -2.10
CA THR A 61 17.91 -14.87 -1.51
C THR A 61 17.53 -13.97 -0.35
N TRP A 62 18.46 -13.66 0.56
CA TRP A 62 18.19 -12.78 1.69
C TRP A 62 17.72 -11.38 1.23
N GLN A 63 18.40 -10.77 0.25
CA GLN A 63 18.01 -9.47 -0.31
C GLN A 63 16.60 -9.47 -0.92
N LYS A 64 16.18 -10.56 -1.58
CA LYS A 64 14.80 -10.68 -2.10
C LYS A 64 13.77 -10.69 -0.98
N LEU A 65 14.05 -11.44 0.09
CA LEU A 65 13.17 -11.50 1.26
C LEU A 65 13.13 -10.15 2.00
N ALA A 66 14.26 -9.46 2.12
CA ALA A 66 14.36 -8.12 2.69
C ALA A 66 13.54 -7.10 1.90
N ARG A 67 13.58 -7.13 0.57
CA ARG A 67 12.74 -6.26 -0.28
C ARG A 67 11.26 -6.55 -0.11
N ALA A 68 10.87 -7.83 -0.05
CA ALA A 68 9.48 -8.22 0.17
C ALA A 68 8.96 -7.74 1.54
N ARG A 69 9.78 -7.86 2.60
CA ARG A 69 9.47 -7.29 3.91
C ARG A 69 9.37 -5.77 3.87
N GLY A 70 10.31 -5.09 3.21
CA GLY A 70 10.28 -3.63 3.05
C GLY A 70 9.02 -3.15 2.34
N ALA A 71 8.59 -3.86 1.29
CA ALA A 71 7.35 -3.55 0.59
C ALA A 71 6.10 -3.72 1.47
N HIS A 72 6.03 -4.80 2.26
CA HIS A 72 4.95 -5.03 3.23
C HIS A 72 4.87 -3.89 4.25
N LEU A 73 6.00 -3.54 4.89
CA LEU A 73 6.04 -2.50 5.90
C LEU A 73 5.68 -1.14 5.30
N ASN A 74 6.19 -0.81 4.12
CA ASN A 74 5.85 0.45 3.46
C ASN A 74 4.34 0.55 3.12
N ALA A 75 3.71 -0.56 2.75
CA ALA A 75 2.26 -0.58 2.54
C ALA A 75 1.49 -0.31 3.83
N LEU A 76 1.93 -0.88 4.96
CA LEU A 76 1.33 -0.60 6.26
C LEU A 76 1.60 0.82 6.77
N GLU A 77 2.75 1.42 6.46
CA GLU A 77 3.09 2.81 6.83
C GLU A 77 2.22 3.82 6.08
N GLY A 78 1.95 3.60 4.79
CA GLY A 78 1.10 4.47 3.99
C GLY A 78 -0.41 4.28 4.23
N PHE A 79 -0.81 3.15 4.80
CA PHE A 79 -2.22 2.78 4.99
C PHE A 79 -3.01 3.76 5.88
N PRO A 80 -2.52 4.19 7.07
CA PRO A 80 -3.27 5.12 7.92
C PRO A 80 -3.61 6.44 7.22
N LEU A 81 -2.68 6.97 6.42
CA LEU A 81 -2.89 8.20 5.66
C LEU A 81 -4.01 8.01 4.61
N PHE A 82 -4.02 6.89 3.90
CA PHE A 82 -5.07 6.57 2.94
C PHE A 82 -6.43 6.35 3.60
N ALA A 83 -6.48 5.57 4.69
CA ALA A 83 -7.71 5.33 5.42
C ALA A 83 -8.33 6.63 5.95
N ALA A 84 -7.50 7.51 6.54
CA ALA A 84 -7.91 8.83 7.00
C ALA A 84 -8.47 9.68 5.86
N ALA A 85 -7.80 9.69 4.70
CA ALA A 85 -8.25 10.42 3.52
C ALA A 85 -9.63 9.94 3.02
N MET A 86 -9.83 8.63 2.90
CA MET A 86 -11.12 8.08 2.47
C MET A 86 -12.23 8.44 3.48
N ILE A 87 -11.97 8.33 4.78
CA ILE A 87 -12.95 8.70 5.81
C ILE A 87 -13.26 10.21 5.76
N ALA A 88 -12.24 11.07 5.73
CA ALA A 88 -12.39 12.51 5.70
C ALA A 88 -13.10 13.02 4.44
N GLY A 89 -12.74 12.50 3.26
CA GLY A 89 -13.37 12.87 1.99
C GLY A 89 -14.86 12.51 1.95
N ASN A 90 -15.23 11.34 2.49
CA ASN A 90 -16.62 10.94 2.64
C ASN A 90 -17.37 11.80 3.66
N TYR A 91 -16.75 12.09 4.80
CA TYR A 91 -17.32 12.96 5.84
C TYR A 91 -17.58 14.37 5.31
N ALA A 92 -16.64 14.94 4.55
CA ALA A 92 -16.77 16.24 3.89
C ALA A 92 -17.72 16.24 2.69
N ARG A 93 -18.32 15.09 2.33
CA ARG A 93 -19.22 14.90 1.19
C ARG A 93 -18.61 15.35 -0.15
N LEU A 94 -17.35 14.97 -0.39
CA LEU A 94 -16.73 15.12 -1.70
C LEU A 94 -17.47 14.31 -2.77
N ASP A 95 -17.28 14.66 -4.04
CA ASP A 95 -17.96 14.00 -5.15
C ASP A 95 -17.66 12.49 -5.18
N VAL A 96 -18.71 11.67 -5.33
CA VAL A 96 -18.59 10.21 -5.25
C VAL A 96 -17.77 9.61 -6.40
N LYS A 97 -17.91 10.14 -7.63
CA LYS A 97 -17.14 9.63 -8.77
C LYS A 97 -15.66 9.90 -8.56
N GLU A 98 -15.34 11.08 -8.06
CA GLU A 98 -13.97 11.46 -7.73
C GLU A 98 -13.41 10.60 -6.59
N MET A 99 -14.15 10.40 -5.50
CA MET A 99 -13.71 9.55 -4.39
C MET A 99 -13.44 8.11 -4.83
N ASN A 100 -14.31 7.55 -5.68
CA ASN A 100 -14.12 6.22 -6.26
C ASN A 100 -12.88 6.18 -7.18
N PHE A 101 -12.69 7.20 -8.02
CA PHE A 101 -11.54 7.28 -8.90
C PHE A 101 -10.23 7.36 -8.10
N LEU A 102 -10.14 8.25 -7.11
CA LEU A 102 -8.95 8.41 -6.27
C LEU A 102 -8.67 7.16 -5.42
N ALA A 103 -9.70 6.47 -4.95
CA ALA A 103 -9.55 5.17 -4.31
C ALA A 103 -8.95 4.13 -5.27
N ALA A 104 -9.46 4.04 -6.51
CA ALA A 104 -8.91 3.14 -7.53
C ALA A 104 -7.46 3.47 -7.88
N ASP A 105 -7.19 4.77 -8.05
CA ASP A 105 -5.88 5.29 -8.42
C ASP A 105 -4.84 4.96 -7.35
N TYR A 106 -5.20 5.12 -6.07
CA TYR A 106 -4.33 4.73 -4.97
C TYR A 106 -4.02 3.24 -4.99
N LEU A 107 -5.04 2.39 -5.12
CA LEU A 107 -4.85 0.93 -5.16
C LEU A 107 -3.95 0.52 -6.34
N ALA A 108 -4.16 1.10 -7.52
CA ALA A 108 -3.33 0.86 -8.70
C ALA A 108 -1.88 1.31 -8.47
N ALA A 109 -1.68 2.52 -7.94
CA ALA A 109 -0.36 3.04 -7.61
C ALA A 109 0.36 2.14 -6.58
N ARG A 110 -0.34 1.59 -5.58
CA ARG A 110 0.23 0.64 -4.62
C ARG A 110 0.60 -0.70 -5.24
N VAL A 111 -0.19 -1.22 -6.19
CA VAL A 111 0.18 -2.44 -6.94
C VAL A 111 1.44 -2.20 -7.77
N VAL A 112 1.49 -1.10 -8.52
CA VAL A 112 2.67 -0.73 -9.33
C VAL A 112 3.90 -0.55 -8.45
N TYR A 113 3.79 0.25 -7.39
CA TYR A 113 4.88 0.49 -6.44
C TYR A 113 5.41 -0.82 -5.84
N THR A 114 4.52 -1.70 -5.38
CA THR A 114 4.89 -2.99 -4.77
C THR A 114 5.61 -3.90 -5.79
N GLY A 115 5.09 -3.97 -7.02
CA GLY A 115 5.73 -4.71 -8.10
C GLY A 115 7.15 -4.19 -8.41
N LEU A 116 7.31 -2.87 -8.51
CA LEU A 116 8.61 -2.24 -8.71
C LEU A 116 9.55 -2.53 -7.53
N TYR A 117 9.08 -2.38 -6.29
CA TYR A 117 9.88 -2.63 -5.08
C TYR A 117 10.46 -4.05 -5.07
N MET A 118 9.64 -5.05 -5.45
CA MET A 118 10.06 -6.44 -5.41
C MET A 118 10.98 -6.84 -6.58
N THR A 119 10.88 -6.18 -7.74
CA THR A 119 11.52 -6.65 -8.98
C THR A 119 12.72 -5.81 -9.44
N VAL A 120 12.75 -4.51 -9.15
CA VAL A 120 13.77 -3.58 -9.63
C VAL A 120 15.14 -3.87 -9.02
N LYS A 121 16.20 -3.92 -9.84
CA LYS A 121 17.58 -4.23 -9.41
C LYS A 121 18.63 -3.19 -9.81
N SER A 122 18.30 -2.27 -10.70
CA SER A 122 19.21 -1.19 -11.13
C SER A 122 18.88 0.12 -10.43
N GLU A 123 19.91 0.96 -10.28
CA GLU A 123 19.79 2.29 -9.68
C GLU A 123 18.80 3.17 -10.46
N ALA A 124 18.90 3.17 -11.80
CA ALA A 124 18.03 3.94 -12.67
C ALA A 124 16.55 3.56 -12.52
N ALA A 125 16.24 2.27 -12.41
CA ALA A 125 14.87 1.81 -12.21
C ALA A 125 14.36 2.05 -10.77
N SER A 126 15.26 2.34 -9.82
CA SER A 126 14.86 2.70 -8.46
C SER A 126 14.13 4.07 -8.41
N TYR A 127 14.42 4.97 -9.35
CA TYR A 127 13.70 6.24 -9.48
C TYR A 127 12.24 6.04 -9.89
N LEU A 128 11.92 5.01 -10.68
CA LEU A 128 10.53 4.66 -11.01
C LEU A 128 9.75 4.27 -9.75
N ARG A 129 10.40 3.53 -8.82
CA ARG A 129 9.81 3.19 -7.52
C ARG A 129 9.56 4.46 -6.70
N THR A 130 10.48 5.41 -6.68
CA THR A 130 10.30 6.70 -5.98
C THR A 130 9.15 7.50 -6.59
N GLY A 131 9.03 7.55 -7.92
CA GLY A 131 7.90 8.19 -8.59
C GLY A 131 6.56 7.55 -8.24
N ALA A 132 6.47 6.21 -8.31
CA ALA A 132 5.26 5.48 -7.94
C ALA A 132 4.90 5.67 -6.45
N TYR A 133 5.90 5.77 -5.57
CA TYR A 133 5.69 6.08 -4.16
C TYR A 133 5.08 7.48 -3.97
N ALA A 134 5.71 8.49 -4.56
CA ALA A 134 5.26 9.87 -4.47
C ALA A 134 3.85 10.05 -5.03
N TRP A 135 3.55 9.41 -6.17
CA TRP A 135 2.19 9.36 -6.73
C TRP A 135 1.20 8.75 -5.74
N SER A 136 1.52 7.60 -5.14
CA SER A 136 0.63 6.95 -4.16
C SER A 136 0.37 7.81 -2.92
N LEU A 137 1.33 8.64 -2.50
CA LEU A 137 1.17 9.55 -1.36
C LEU A 137 0.42 10.84 -1.72
N ALA A 138 0.58 11.34 -2.95
CA ALA A 138 -0.07 12.56 -3.39
C ALA A 138 -1.60 12.43 -3.34
N ILE A 139 -2.14 11.24 -3.64
CA ILE A 139 -3.59 10.99 -3.68
C ILE A 139 -4.28 11.23 -2.32
N PRO A 140 -3.91 10.56 -1.21
CA PRO A 140 -4.58 10.81 0.07
C PRO A 140 -4.30 12.21 0.61
N LEU A 141 -3.13 12.81 0.34
CA LEU A 141 -2.86 14.21 0.69
C LEU A 141 -3.80 15.17 -0.06
N TYR A 142 -4.03 14.93 -1.35
CA TYR A 142 -4.97 15.70 -2.17
C TYR A 142 -6.40 15.60 -1.63
N VAL A 143 -6.86 14.38 -1.31
CA VAL A 143 -8.20 14.17 -0.72
C VAL A 143 -8.35 14.90 0.61
N LEU A 144 -7.36 14.80 1.50
CA LEU A 144 -7.38 15.48 2.79
C LEU A 144 -7.42 17.00 2.65
N TRP A 145 -6.61 17.56 1.74
CA TRP A 145 -6.62 18.98 1.43
C TRP A 145 -8.00 19.44 0.93
N LYS A 146 -8.58 18.70 -0.02
CA LYS A 146 -9.89 19.01 -0.59
C LYS A 146 -11.01 18.90 0.44
N ALA A 147 -10.96 17.88 1.29
CA ALA A 147 -11.89 17.72 2.40
C ALA A 147 -11.81 18.89 3.39
N GLY A 148 -10.60 19.33 3.73
CA GLY A 148 -10.38 20.49 4.60
C GLY A 148 -11.00 21.77 4.05
N ASN A 149 -10.75 22.10 2.78
CA ASN A 149 -11.36 23.27 2.13
C ASN A 149 -12.89 23.20 2.13
N ARG A 150 -13.45 22.04 1.78
CA ARG A 150 -14.89 21.83 1.73
C ARG A 150 -15.58 21.98 3.09
N LEU A 151 -14.90 21.63 4.17
CA LEU A 151 -15.41 21.81 5.54
C LEU A 151 -15.27 23.26 6.01
N ALA A 152 -14.19 23.95 5.64
CA ALA A 152 -14.00 25.35 5.98
C ALA A 152 -15.04 26.27 5.33
N GLU A 153 -15.48 25.97 4.11
CA GLU A 153 -16.56 26.68 3.41
C GLU A 153 -17.95 26.50 4.04
N GLN A 154 -18.12 25.53 4.96
CA GLN A 154 -19.40 25.24 5.62
C GLN A 154 -19.58 25.99 6.95
N VAL A 155 -18.54 26.71 7.40
CA VAL A 155 -18.55 27.56 8.60
C VAL A 155 -18.89 28.99 8.19
#